data_AF-A0A924EPP8-F1
#
_entry.id   AF-A0A924EPP8-F1
#
_cell.length_a   1.000
_cell.length_b   1.000
_cell.length_c   1.000
_cell.angle_alpha   90.00
_cell.angle_beta   90.00
_cell.angle_gamma   90.00
#
_symmetry.space_group_name_H-M   'P 1'
#
loop_
_entity.id
_entity.type
_entity.pdbx_description
1 polymer ?
#
loop_
_entity_poly.entity_id
_entity_poly.type
_entity_poly.pdbx_seq_one_letter_code
_entity_poly.pdbx_strand_id
1 'polypeptide(L)' 'TYSHNGETVMVAPMGGFYSDPELGKKQIRMAYVLNEDDLRRSVELLHNALLQYNSVD' A
#
# COMPACT_ATOMS: atom_id res chain seq x y z
N THR A 1 3.86 8.74 6.94
CA THR A 1 4.76 7.82 6.21
C THR A 1 5.18 6.70 7.14
N TYR A 2 5.25 5.46 6.64
CA TYR A 2 5.64 4.27 7.41
C TYR A 2 7.06 3.83 7.01
N SER A 3 7.84 3.33 7.97
CA SER A 3 9.15 2.72 7.75
C SER A 3 9.39 1.62 8.79
N HIS A 4 9.98 0.51 8.35
CA HIS A 4 10.39 -0.59 9.22
C HIS A 4 11.76 -1.10 8.76
N ASN A 5 12.75 -1.04 9.65
CA ASN A 5 14.15 -1.39 9.36
C ASN A 5 14.75 -0.64 8.16
N GLY A 6 14.32 0.61 7.92
CA GLY A 6 14.77 1.41 6.78
C GLY A 6 14.05 1.09 5.47
N GLU A 7 13.10 0.15 5.48
CA GLU A 7 12.31 -0.25 4.31
C GLU A 7 10.90 0.35 4.37
N THR A 8 10.30 0.57 3.20
CA THR A 8 8.91 0.98 3.06
C THR A 8 8.34 0.44 1.74
N VAL A 9 7.03 0.58 1.55
CA VAL A 9 6.35 0.14 0.33
C VAL A 9 5.62 1.32 -0.33
N MET A 10 5.77 1.44 -1.65
CA MET A 10 5.07 2.42 -2.46
C MET A 10 3.88 1.76 -3.17
N VAL A 11 2.73 2.44 -3.17
CA VAL A 11 1.50 1.98 -3.82
C VAL A 11 0.89 3.10 -4.65
N ALA A 12 0.12 2.73 -5.68
CA ALA A 12 -0.60 3.70 -6.50
C ALA A 12 -2.07 3.82 -6.01
N PRO A 13 -2.54 5.02 -5.62
CA PRO A 13 -3.95 5.23 -5.27
C PRO A 13 -4.88 4.98 -6.46
N MET A 14 -6.03 4.33 -6.22
CA MET A 14 -6.94 3.97 -7.31
C MET A 14 -7.83 5.13 -7.79
N GLY A 15 -7.97 6.20 -7.00
CA GLY A 15 -8.84 7.34 -7.36
C GLY A 15 -8.53 7.97 -8.73
N GLY A 16 -7.27 7.95 -9.18
CA GLY A 16 -6.88 8.45 -10.50
C GLY A 16 -7.25 7.54 -11.68
N PHE A 17 -7.75 6.33 -11.42
CA PHE A 17 -8.14 5.36 -12.45
C PHE A 17 -9.63 5.39 -12.77
N TYR A 18 -10.44 6.05 -11.95
CA TYR A 18 -11.87 6.23 -12.17
C TYR A 18 -12.17 7.64 -12.64
N SER A 19 -13.14 7.78 -13.55
CA SER A 19 -13.66 9.10 -13.95
C SER A 19 -14.61 9.69 -12.91
N ASP A 20 -15.24 8.83 -12.09
CA ASP A 20 -16.09 9.23 -10.97
C ASP A 20 -15.21 9.54 -9.73
N PRO A 21 -15.24 10.77 -9.20
CA PRO A 21 -14.46 11.18 -8.02
C PRO A 21 -14.79 10.43 -6.73
N GLU A 22 -15.95 9.80 -6.63
CA GLU A 22 -16.36 9.06 -5.42
C GLU A 22 -15.76 7.65 -5.37
N LEU A 23 -15.33 7.11 -6.51
CA LEU A 23 -14.75 5.77 -6.62
C LEU A 23 -13.26 5.74 -6.25
N GLY A 24 -12.79 4.59 -5.77
CA GLY A 24 -11.37 4.36 -5.51
C GLY A 24 -10.78 5.02 -4.26
N LYS A 25 -11.58 5.75 -3.46
CA LYS A 25 -11.11 6.45 -2.24
C LYS A 25 -10.41 5.57 -1.20
N LYS A 26 -10.75 4.28 -1.15
CA LYS A 26 -10.18 3.28 -0.21
C LYS A 26 -9.51 2.11 -0.94
N GLN A 27 -9.07 2.34 -2.18
CA GLN A 27 -8.48 1.31 -3.02
C GLN A 27 -7.10 1.75 -3.50
N ILE A 28 -6.21 0.77 -3.64
CA ILE A 28 -4.87 0.94 -4.19
C ILE A 28 -4.61 -0.13 -5.24
N ARG A 29 -3.63 0.11 -6.10
CA ARG A 29 -3.12 -0.85 -7.07
C ARG A 29 -1.70 -1.26 -6.71
N MET A 30 -1.44 -2.56 -6.71
CA MET A 30 -0.12 -3.17 -6.56
C MET A 30 0.23 -3.93 -7.84
N ALA A 31 1.47 -3.79 -8.32
CA ALA A 31 1.95 -4.45 -9.51
C ALA A 31 2.93 -5.58 -9.16
N TYR A 32 2.69 -6.78 -9.66
CA TYR A 32 3.56 -7.95 -9.45
C TYR A 32 4.75 -7.93 -10.43
N VAL A 33 5.67 -6.99 -10.23
CA VAL A 33 6.83 -6.75 -11.12
C VAL A 33 8.19 -6.97 -10.43
N LEU A 34 8.18 -7.41 -9.18
CA LEU A 34 9.36 -7.79 -8.40
C LEU A 34 9.43 -9.33 -8.30
N ASN A 35 10.56 -9.83 -7.80
CA ASN A 35 10.66 -11.25 -7.44
C ASN A 35 9.72 -11.59 -6.28
N GLU A 36 9.52 -12.88 -6.04
CA GLU A 36 8.56 -13.36 -5.04
C GLU A 36 8.89 -12.88 -3.62
N ASP A 37 10.16 -12.90 -3.23
CA ASP A 37 10.60 -12.52 -1.88
C ASP A 37 10.34 -11.03 -1.61
N ASP A 38 10.67 -10.16 -2.56
CA ASP A 38 10.44 -8.73 -2.47
C ASP A 38 8.93 -8.40 -2.44
N LEU A 39 8.10 -9.17 -3.17
CA LEU A 39 6.65 -9.04 -3.13
C LEU A 39 6.08 -9.44 -1.76
N ARG A 40 6.51 -10.58 -1.21
CA ARG A 40 6.11 -11.02 0.13
C ARG A 40 6.49 -9.96 1.16
N ARG A 41 7.73 -9.45 1.09
CA ARG A 41 8.20 -8.38 1.99
C ARG A 41 7.38 -7.09 1.84
N SER A 42 7.06 -6.69 0.62
CA SER A 42 6.24 -5.51 0.35
C SER A 42 4.83 -5.62 0.97
N VAL A 43 4.23 -6.81 0.91
CA VAL A 43 2.91 -7.08 1.50
C VAL A 43 2.98 -7.07 3.03
N GLU A 44 4.04 -7.62 3.65
CA GLU A 44 4.26 -7.54 5.10
C GLU A 44 4.38 -6.09 5.59
N LEU A 45 5.18 -5.27 4.89
CA LEU A 45 5.33 -3.85 5.20
C LEU A 45 3.99 -3.12 5.10
N LEU A 46 3.20 -3.40 4.06
CA LEU A 46 1.86 -2.83 3.90
C LEU A 46 0.91 -3.25 5.03
N HIS A 47 0.93 -4.52 5.41
CA HIS A 47 0.12 -5.04 6.51
C HIS A 47 0.42 -4.31 7.82
N ASN A 48 1.69 -4.22 8.19
CA ASN A 48 2.11 -3.53 9.42
C ASN A 48 1.78 -2.03 9.38
N ALA A 49 1.97 -1.39 8.22
CA ALA A 49 1.60 0.00 8.02
C ALA A 49 0.09 0.25 8.25
N LEU A 50 -0.77 -0.65 7.75
CA LEU A 50 -2.22 -0.56 7.94
C LEU A 50 -2.64 -0.77 9.40
N LEU A 51 -2.02 -1.71 10.11
CA LEU A 51 -2.26 -1.90 11.54
C LEU A 51 -1.91 -0.63 12.33
N GLN A 52 -0.73 -0.06 12.08
CA GLN A 52 -0.31 1.17 12.74
C GLN A 52 -1.23 2.35 12.38
N TYR A 53 -1.57 2.52 11.10
CA TYR A 53 -2.46 3.59 10.64
C TYR A 53 -3.83 3.54 11.33
N ASN A 54 -4.39 2.34 11.51
CA ASN A 54 -5.70 2.15 12.15
C ASN A 54 -5.64 2.13 13.69
N SER A 55 -4.45 2.09 14.30
CA SER A 55 -4.26 2.13 15.76
C SER A 55 -4.16 3.55 16.34
N VAL A 56 -4.08 4.56 15.48
CA VAL A 56 -4.01 5.96 15.87
C VAL A 56 -5.41 6.54 15.71
N ASP A 57 -6.02 6.95 16.82
CA ASP A 57 -7.33 7.63 16.87
C ASP A 57 -7.30 8.99 16.14
#